data_AF-A0A265Q4L4-F1
#
_entry.id   AF-A0A265Q4L4-F1
#
_cell.length_a   1.000
_cell.length_b   1.000
_cell.length_c   1.000
_cell.angle_alpha   90.00
_cell.angle_beta   90.00
_cell.angle_gamma   90.00
#
_symmetry.space_group_name_H-M   'P 1'
#
loop_
_entity.id
_entity.type
_entity.pdbx_description
1 polymer ?
#
loop_
_entity_poly.entity_id
_entity_poly.type
_entity_poly.pdbx_seq_one_letter_code
_entity_poly.pdbx_strand_id
1 'polypeptide(L)'
;MASLTISPENQKKVKALGFLANKGTDNFSGRIITVNGKITAAQNKCLSEAAELFGNGTVTFTSRLTIECPGIPYDKIEDFRAYIAKEGLRTGGTGSKVRPVVSCKGTTCQYGLIDTFDLSEKIHEKFFNGYADVKLPHKFKIGVGGCPNNCMKPSLNDLGIVGQMVPNYDSESCNGCRVCSVENTCPVHATKVINDVLEIDKEICNNCGRCIGTCHFDAIPNGQVGYKIYIGGRWGKLVNHGIPLNKIFTSEEEVMDIIEKTILLFREQGETGERLSQTIERIGFENVEAQLLSNELLDRKEEILSSELHLAGGATC
;
A
#
# COMPACT_ATOMS: atom_id res chain seq x y z
N MET A 1 -15.06 34.80 -14.41
CA MET A 1 -14.72 33.81 -13.36
C MET A 1 -15.59 34.14 -12.17
N ALA A 2 -16.44 33.22 -11.71
CA ALA A 2 -17.24 33.45 -10.51
C ALA A 2 -16.31 33.78 -9.34
N SER A 3 -16.63 34.81 -8.55
CA SER A 3 -15.90 35.12 -7.32
C SER A 3 -16.18 34.01 -6.33
N LEU A 4 -15.20 33.13 -6.11
CA LEU A 4 -15.28 32.07 -5.09
C LEU A 4 -15.49 32.72 -3.72
N THR A 5 -16.49 32.25 -2.97
CA THR A 5 -16.89 32.82 -1.68
C THR A 5 -16.26 32.09 -0.49
N ILE A 6 -15.79 30.85 -0.69
CA ILE A 6 -15.20 30.06 0.40
C ILE A 6 -13.74 30.43 0.62
N SER A 7 -13.42 30.90 1.83
CA SER A 7 -12.07 31.30 2.21
C SER A 7 -11.06 30.14 2.12
N PRO A 8 -9.77 30.42 1.85
CA PRO A 8 -8.72 29.40 1.86
C PRO A 8 -8.60 28.63 3.17
N GLU A 9 -8.90 29.29 4.30
CA GLU A 9 -8.92 28.66 5.63
C GLU A 9 -10.03 27.62 5.75
N ASN A 10 -11.24 27.95 5.31
CA ASN A 10 -12.37 27.03 5.28
C ASN A 10 -12.11 25.85 4.34
N GLN A 11 -11.53 26.10 3.17
CA GLN A 11 -11.10 25.04 2.25
C GLN A 11 -10.07 24.10 2.91
N LYS A 12 -9.08 24.65 3.64
CA LYS A 12 -8.08 23.88 4.36
C LYS A 12 -8.72 23.03 5.47
N LYS A 13 -9.69 23.58 6.20
CA LYS A 13 -10.43 22.88 7.26
C LYS A 13 -11.17 21.66 6.71
N VAL A 14 -11.97 21.82 5.66
CA VAL A 14 -12.74 20.70 5.09
C VAL A 14 -11.89 19.73 4.30
N LYS A 15 -10.72 20.16 3.78
CA LYS A 15 -9.73 19.26 3.20
C LYS A 15 -9.26 18.21 4.20
N ALA A 16 -9.09 18.55 5.48
CA ALA A 16 -8.74 17.60 6.52
C ALA A 16 -9.85 16.55 6.76
N LEU A 17 -11.11 16.92 6.48
CA LEU A 17 -12.28 16.03 6.54
C LEU A 17 -12.48 15.20 5.27
N GLY A 18 -11.61 15.35 4.25
CA GLY A 18 -11.71 14.61 2.99
C GLY A 18 -12.44 15.34 1.86
N PHE A 19 -12.70 16.64 1.99
CA PHE A 19 -13.42 17.43 0.98
C PHE A 19 -12.44 18.27 0.15
N LEU A 20 -12.38 18.00 -1.16
CA LEU A 20 -11.44 18.64 -2.07
C LEU A 20 -12.18 19.67 -2.94
N ALA A 21 -11.74 20.93 -2.91
CA ALA A 21 -12.38 22.00 -3.67
C ALA A 21 -12.46 21.68 -5.18
N ASN A 22 -13.64 21.88 -5.76
CA ASN A 22 -13.90 21.71 -7.17
C ASN A 22 -13.51 23.01 -7.91
N LYS A 23 -12.63 22.88 -8.91
CA LYS A 23 -12.00 24.03 -9.58
C LYS A 23 -13.05 24.99 -10.14
N GLY A 24 -12.97 26.26 -9.73
CA GLY A 24 -13.85 27.31 -10.23
C GLY A 24 -15.27 27.32 -9.64
N THR A 25 -15.49 26.58 -8.55
CA THR A 25 -16.77 26.52 -7.82
C THR A 25 -16.55 26.59 -6.32
N ASP A 26 -17.61 26.88 -5.57
CA ASP A 26 -17.65 26.75 -4.10
C ASP A 26 -18.06 25.33 -3.62
N ASN A 27 -18.00 24.35 -4.53
CA ASN A 27 -18.35 22.95 -4.26
C ASN A 27 -17.10 22.11 -3.98
N PHE A 28 -17.31 20.92 -3.43
CA PHE A 28 -16.28 20.00 -3.00
C PHE A 28 -16.56 18.57 -3.47
N SER A 29 -15.49 17.80 -3.69
CA SER A 29 -15.54 16.35 -3.79
C SER A 29 -15.34 15.75 -2.42
N GLY A 30 -16.38 15.13 -1.86
CA GLY A 30 -16.30 14.36 -0.63
C GLY A 30 -15.65 13.00 -0.89
N ARG A 31 -14.46 12.76 -0.35
CA ARG A 31 -13.76 11.46 -0.46
C ARG A 31 -14.17 10.53 0.67
N ILE A 32 -14.76 9.40 0.29
CA ILE A 32 -15.21 8.34 1.18
C ILE A 32 -14.13 7.27 1.26
N ILE A 33 -13.76 6.89 2.48
CA ILE A 33 -12.77 5.86 2.75
C ILE A 33 -13.44 4.50 2.60
N THR A 34 -12.86 3.69 1.72
CA THR A 34 -13.20 2.29 1.54
C THR A 34 -12.00 1.46 1.98
N VAL A 35 -12.25 0.27 2.50
CA VAL A 35 -11.16 -0.67 2.80
C VAL A 35 -10.95 -1.56 1.58
N ASN A 36 -9.79 -1.45 0.94
CA ASN A 36 -9.43 -2.20 -0.26
C ASN A 36 -10.35 -2.04 -1.48
N GLY A 37 -11.16 -0.98 -1.54
CA GLY A 37 -12.19 -0.82 -2.56
C GLY A 37 -13.38 -1.78 -2.40
N LYS A 38 -13.48 -2.47 -1.25
CA LYS A 38 -14.61 -3.33 -0.90
C LYS A 38 -15.68 -2.49 -0.20
N ILE A 39 -16.89 -2.51 -0.75
CA ILE A 39 -18.08 -1.92 -0.14
C ILE A 39 -19.25 -2.90 -0.24
N THR A 40 -20.21 -2.80 0.67
CA THR A 40 -21.44 -3.59 0.60
C THR A 40 -22.44 -3.02 -0.40
N ALA A 41 -23.44 -3.79 -0.81
CA ALA A 41 -24.53 -3.30 -1.64
C ALA A 41 -25.31 -2.15 -0.98
N ALA A 42 -25.49 -2.19 0.35
CA ALA A 42 -26.13 -1.14 1.12
C ALA A 42 -25.30 0.16 1.12
N GLN A 43 -23.98 0.05 1.34
CA GLN A 43 -23.05 1.17 1.20
C GLN A 43 -23.07 1.77 -0.20
N ASN A 44 -23.08 0.93 -1.25
CA ASN A 44 -23.17 1.41 -2.63
C ASN A 44 -24.47 2.21 -2.88
N LYS A 45 -25.62 1.67 -2.45
CA LYS A 45 -26.92 2.36 -2.56
C LYS A 45 -26.89 3.71 -1.83
N CYS A 46 -26.39 3.72 -0.60
CA CYS A 46 -26.25 4.94 0.20
C CYS A 46 -25.37 5.99 -0.48
N LEU A 47 -24.28 5.58 -1.15
CA LEU A 47 -23.40 6.50 -1.87
C LEU A 47 -24.08 7.08 -3.12
N SER A 48 -24.87 6.27 -3.84
CA SER A 48 -25.68 6.77 -4.96
C SER A 48 -26.70 7.81 -4.49
N GLU A 49 -27.45 7.51 -3.42
CA GLU A 49 -28.41 8.45 -2.83
C GLU A 49 -27.73 9.73 -2.34
N ALA A 50 -26.59 9.62 -1.67
CA ALA A 50 -25.85 10.77 -1.15
C ALA A 50 -25.32 11.68 -2.28
N ALA A 51 -24.90 11.09 -3.40
CA ALA A 51 -24.45 11.84 -4.57
C ALA A 51 -25.59 12.65 -5.21
N GLU A 52 -26.81 12.11 -5.25
CA GLU A 52 -28.01 12.82 -5.72
C GLU A 52 -28.47 13.91 -4.76
N LEU A 53 -28.49 13.62 -3.45
CA LEU A 53 -29.03 14.53 -2.44
C LEU A 53 -28.12 15.73 -2.16
N PHE A 54 -26.81 15.52 -2.15
CA PHE A 54 -25.85 16.53 -1.69
C PHE A 54 -24.81 16.91 -2.72
N GLY A 55 -24.60 16.10 -3.76
CA GLY A 55 -23.61 16.33 -4.81
C GLY A 55 -24.26 16.71 -6.14
N ASN A 56 -23.62 16.32 -7.23
CA ASN A 56 -24.11 16.52 -8.59
C ASN A 56 -24.64 15.22 -9.25
N GLY A 57 -24.94 14.19 -8.46
CA GLY A 57 -25.40 12.88 -8.93
C GLY A 57 -24.30 11.96 -9.50
N THR A 58 -23.03 12.40 -9.54
CA THR A 58 -21.93 11.56 -10.03
C THR A 58 -21.22 10.86 -8.87
N VAL A 59 -20.73 9.65 -9.13
CA VAL A 59 -19.82 8.91 -8.24
C VAL A 59 -18.55 8.59 -9.03
N THR A 60 -17.38 8.89 -8.46
CA THR A 60 -16.09 8.62 -9.09
C THR A 60 -15.21 7.73 -8.21
N PHE A 61 -14.26 7.04 -8.83
CA PHE A 61 -13.33 6.13 -8.14
C PHE A 61 -11.92 6.68 -8.24
N THR A 62 -11.17 6.61 -7.15
CA THR A 62 -9.78 7.05 -7.11
C THR A 62 -8.81 5.91 -7.41
N SER A 63 -7.55 6.24 -7.71
CA SER A 63 -6.49 5.25 -7.90
C SER A 63 -6.11 4.46 -6.64
N ARG A 64 -6.63 4.84 -5.46
CA ARG A 64 -6.51 4.04 -4.23
C ARG A 64 -7.78 3.26 -3.90
N LEU A 65 -8.66 3.10 -4.89
CA LEU A 65 -9.94 2.40 -4.79
C LEU A 65 -10.91 3.02 -3.78
N THR A 66 -10.68 4.27 -3.36
CA THR A 66 -11.65 5.05 -2.60
C THR A 66 -12.68 5.67 -3.54
N ILE A 67 -13.78 6.16 -2.98
CA ILE A 67 -14.88 6.76 -3.75
C ILE A 67 -14.91 8.26 -3.51
N GLU A 68 -15.34 9.04 -4.51
CA GLU A 68 -15.61 10.47 -4.38
C GLU A 68 -17.00 10.83 -4.91
N CYS A 69 -17.71 11.67 -4.15
CA CYS A 69 -18.95 12.33 -4.57
C CYS A 69 -18.65 13.82 -4.84
N PRO A 70 -18.52 14.25 -6.10
CA PRO A 70 -18.31 15.65 -6.47
C PRO A 70 -19.56 16.52 -6.33
N GLY A 71 -19.35 17.84 -6.31
CA GLY A 71 -20.44 18.82 -6.38
C GLY A 71 -21.08 19.16 -5.05
N ILE A 72 -20.49 18.79 -3.91
CA ILE A 72 -21.06 19.02 -2.58
C ILE A 72 -20.87 20.49 -2.15
N PRO A 73 -21.93 21.28 -1.94
CA PRO A 73 -21.83 22.64 -1.42
C PRO A 73 -21.17 22.68 -0.03
N TYR A 74 -20.45 23.75 0.29
CA TYR A 74 -19.73 23.90 1.56
C TYR A 74 -20.61 23.67 2.80
N ASP A 75 -21.83 24.23 2.80
CA ASP A 75 -22.81 24.14 3.88
C ASP A 75 -23.46 22.75 4.00
N LYS A 76 -23.32 21.90 2.97
CA LYS A 76 -23.86 20.52 2.93
C LYS A 76 -22.85 19.44 3.31
N ILE A 77 -21.62 19.82 3.66
CA ILE A 77 -20.55 18.89 4.02
C ILE A 77 -20.94 18.03 5.23
N GLU A 78 -21.45 18.62 6.29
CA GLU A 78 -21.83 17.87 7.50
C GLU A 78 -23.08 17.01 7.28
N ASP A 79 -24.08 17.53 6.53
CA ASP A 79 -25.27 16.75 6.13
C ASP A 79 -24.87 15.50 5.34
N PHE A 80 -23.97 15.62 4.36
CA PHE A 80 -23.45 14.50 3.59
C PHE A 80 -22.73 13.48 4.48
N ARG A 81 -21.86 13.94 5.40
CA ARG A 81 -21.12 13.07 6.31
C ARG A 81 -22.06 12.29 7.23
N ALA A 82 -23.06 12.96 7.80
CA ALA A 82 -24.07 12.34 8.64
C ALA A 82 -24.88 11.31 7.87
N TYR A 83 -25.23 11.60 6.60
CA TYR A 83 -25.99 10.69 5.75
C TYR A 83 -25.24 9.39 5.47
N ILE A 84 -23.98 9.47 5.03
CA ILE A 84 -23.21 8.26 4.71
C ILE A 84 -22.83 7.44 5.96
N ALA A 85 -22.74 8.10 7.12
CA ALA A 85 -22.44 7.44 8.38
C ALA A 85 -23.51 6.41 8.81
N LYS A 86 -24.74 6.51 8.29
CA LYS A 86 -25.81 5.51 8.51
C LYS A 86 -25.41 4.09 8.07
N GLU A 87 -24.52 3.99 7.06
CA GLU A 87 -23.96 2.72 6.55
C GLU A 87 -22.51 2.48 7.00
N GLY A 88 -22.06 3.20 8.05
CA GLY A 88 -20.71 3.08 8.60
C GLY A 88 -19.61 3.69 7.73
N LEU A 89 -19.94 4.43 6.67
CA LEU A 89 -18.98 5.08 5.80
C LEU A 89 -18.43 6.36 6.44
N ARG A 90 -17.17 6.68 6.13
CA ARG A 90 -16.47 7.87 6.66
C ARG A 90 -15.74 8.62 5.56
N THR A 91 -15.58 9.93 5.71
CA THR A 91 -14.76 10.75 4.81
C THR A 91 -13.34 10.94 5.33
N GLY A 92 -12.37 11.20 4.45
CA GLY A 92 -11.01 11.56 4.88
C GLY A 92 -9.89 11.23 3.89
N GLY A 93 -8.78 10.69 4.38
CA GLY A 93 -7.71 10.14 3.54
C GLY A 93 -6.80 11.17 2.85
N THR A 94 -6.74 12.38 3.40
CA THR A 94 -5.93 13.51 2.93
C THR A 94 -4.83 13.89 3.93
N GLY A 95 -3.92 14.79 3.54
CA GLY A 95 -2.88 15.32 4.43
C GLY A 95 -1.55 14.55 4.41
N SER A 96 -0.65 14.99 5.29
CA SER A 96 0.69 14.42 5.54
C SER A 96 0.62 13.37 6.65
N LYS A 97 0.02 12.23 6.33
CA LYS A 97 -0.15 11.09 7.21
C LYS A 97 -0.26 9.81 6.38
N VAL A 98 -0.39 8.67 7.06
CA VAL A 98 -0.71 7.39 6.41
C VAL A 98 -2.02 7.56 5.62
N ARG A 99 -2.02 7.03 4.39
CA ARG A 99 -3.17 7.07 3.48
C ARG A 99 -3.91 5.73 3.50
N PRO A 100 -5.21 5.69 3.12
CA PRO A 100 -5.99 4.47 3.11
C PRO A 100 -5.28 3.35 2.37
N VAL A 101 -5.08 2.21 3.01
CA VAL A 101 -4.37 1.05 2.45
C VAL A 101 -5.13 0.50 1.24
N VAL A 102 -4.39 -0.01 0.26
CA VAL A 102 -4.94 -0.56 -0.97
C VAL A 102 -4.28 -1.90 -1.27
N SER A 103 -5.07 -2.86 -1.73
CA SER A 103 -4.61 -4.20 -2.06
C SER A 103 -5.07 -4.63 -3.45
N CYS A 104 -4.49 -5.73 -3.96
CA CYS A 104 -5.14 -6.46 -5.05
C CYS A 104 -6.22 -7.41 -4.50
N LYS A 105 -6.77 -8.28 -5.36
CA LYS A 105 -7.81 -9.27 -5.02
C LYS A 105 -7.32 -10.50 -4.24
N GLY A 106 -6.05 -10.54 -3.83
CA GLY A 106 -5.49 -11.60 -2.99
C GLY A 106 -5.79 -13.02 -3.46
N THR A 107 -6.23 -13.87 -2.52
CA THR A 107 -6.58 -15.29 -2.68
C THR A 107 -7.84 -15.54 -3.51
N THR A 108 -8.63 -14.51 -3.84
CA THR A 108 -9.67 -14.64 -4.88
C THR A 108 -9.04 -14.86 -6.28
N CYS A 109 -7.78 -14.44 -6.47
CA CYS A 109 -7.01 -14.78 -7.65
C CYS A 109 -6.43 -16.19 -7.56
N GLN A 110 -6.47 -16.94 -8.66
CA GLN A 110 -5.72 -18.21 -8.80
C GLN A 110 -4.20 -18.08 -8.59
N TYR A 111 -3.65 -16.86 -8.61
CA TYR A 111 -2.22 -16.59 -8.36
C TYR A 111 -1.95 -15.94 -7.01
N GLY A 112 -2.98 -15.73 -6.18
CA GLY A 112 -2.81 -15.09 -4.88
C GLY A 112 -2.08 -16.02 -3.90
N LEU A 113 -0.90 -15.60 -3.44
CA LEU A 113 -0.08 -16.36 -2.50
C LEU A 113 -0.39 -15.99 -1.04
N ILE A 114 -0.97 -14.82 -0.80
CA ILE A 114 -1.36 -14.32 0.53
C ILE A 114 -2.76 -13.70 0.46
N ASP A 115 -3.47 -13.72 1.60
CA ASP A 115 -4.73 -12.98 1.74
C ASP A 115 -4.42 -11.48 1.88
N THR A 116 -4.47 -10.78 0.76
CA THR A 116 -4.18 -9.36 0.77
C THR A 116 -5.29 -8.53 1.39
N PHE A 117 -6.54 -9.00 1.44
CA PHE A 117 -7.63 -8.24 2.04
C PHE A 117 -7.52 -8.26 3.57
N ASP A 118 -7.29 -9.44 4.15
CA ASP A 118 -7.10 -9.57 5.60
C ASP A 118 -5.87 -8.77 6.08
N LEU A 119 -4.71 -8.95 5.44
CA LEU A 119 -3.49 -8.22 5.82
C LEU A 119 -3.67 -6.70 5.69
N SER A 120 -4.26 -6.21 4.60
CA SER A 120 -4.44 -4.77 4.42
C SER A 120 -5.50 -4.17 5.33
N GLU A 121 -6.52 -4.92 5.75
CA GLU A 121 -7.47 -4.52 6.80
C GLU A 121 -6.75 -4.34 8.14
N LYS A 122 -5.92 -5.31 8.55
CA LYS A 122 -5.08 -5.20 9.77
C LYS A 122 -4.15 -3.98 9.72
N ILE A 123 -3.49 -3.75 8.58
CA ILE A 123 -2.62 -2.57 8.37
C ILE A 123 -3.44 -1.27 8.43
N HIS A 124 -4.64 -1.27 7.83
CA HIS A 124 -5.52 -0.10 7.83
C HIS A 124 -5.94 0.27 9.25
N GLU A 125 -6.38 -0.70 10.04
CA GLU A 125 -6.77 -0.46 11.43
C GLU A 125 -5.60 0.02 12.28
N LYS A 126 -4.44 -0.65 12.21
CA LYS A 126 -3.28 -0.27 13.03
C LYS A 126 -2.70 1.10 12.64
N PHE A 127 -2.49 1.36 11.34
CA PHE A 127 -1.67 2.49 10.89
C PHE A 127 -2.45 3.61 10.19
N PHE A 128 -3.63 3.36 9.63
CA PHE A 128 -4.46 4.46 9.13
C PHE A 128 -5.37 5.00 10.24
N ASN A 129 -6.06 4.12 10.97
CA ASN A 129 -6.92 4.51 12.09
C ASN A 129 -6.12 4.74 13.37
N GLY A 130 -5.28 3.79 13.79
CA GLY A 130 -4.51 3.90 15.04
C GLY A 130 -3.47 5.02 15.05
N TYR A 131 -2.98 5.44 13.88
CA TYR A 131 -1.98 6.52 13.73
C TYR A 131 -2.61 7.77 13.07
N ALA A 132 -3.92 7.95 13.19
CA ALA A 132 -4.65 9.03 12.52
C ALA A 132 -4.15 10.45 12.87
N ASP A 133 -3.64 10.61 14.10
CA ASP A 133 -3.10 11.86 14.65
C ASP A 133 -1.58 12.01 14.46
N VAL A 134 -0.91 10.96 13.94
CA VAL A 134 0.53 10.99 13.67
C VAL A 134 0.78 11.78 12.39
N LYS A 135 1.45 12.92 12.54
CA LYS A 135 1.91 13.75 11.42
C LYS A 135 3.20 13.19 10.84
N LEU A 136 3.25 13.10 9.52
CA LEU A 136 4.44 12.69 8.77
C LEU A 136 4.97 13.88 7.96
N PRO A 137 6.23 13.84 7.49
CA PRO A 137 6.77 14.91 6.66
C PRO A 137 5.92 15.16 5.40
N HIS A 138 5.35 14.08 4.86
CA HIS A 138 4.42 14.11 3.74
C HIS A 138 3.47 12.89 3.78
N LYS A 139 2.58 12.74 2.79
CA LYS A 139 1.72 11.54 2.62
C LYS A 139 2.55 10.25 2.53
N PHE A 140 2.11 9.23 3.25
CA PHE A 140 2.71 7.89 3.26
C PHE A 140 1.68 6.86 2.77
N LYS A 141 2.01 6.13 1.70
CA LYS A 141 1.11 5.18 1.05
C LYS A 141 1.63 3.76 1.24
N ILE A 142 0.73 2.87 1.64
CA ILE A 142 1.00 1.43 1.74
C ILE A 142 0.22 0.70 0.64
N GLY A 143 0.85 -0.26 -0.03
CA GLY A 143 0.21 -1.12 -1.03
C GLY A 143 0.51 -2.60 -0.81
N VAL A 144 -0.51 -3.45 -0.92
CA VAL A 144 -0.39 -4.91 -0.67
C VAL A 144 -0.72 -5.71 -1.93
N GLY A 145 0.22 -6.53 -2.39
CA GLY A 145 0.08 -7.38 -3.57
C GLY A 145 0.21 -8.84 -3.22
N GLY A 146 -0.66 -9.68 -3.79
CA GLY A 146 -0.74 -11.10 -3.42
C GLY A 146 0.33 -11.98 -4.06
N CYS A 147 1.04 -11.49 -5.08
CA CYS A 147 2.05 -12.25 -5.81
C CYS A 147 2.96 -11.33 -6.66
N PRO A 148 4.07 -11.87 -7.21
CA PRO A 148 5.02 -11.10 -8.02
C PRO A 148 4.45 -10.49 -9.32
N ASN A 149 3.24 -10.86 -9.76
CA ASN A 149 2.57 -10.20 -10.90
C ASN A 149 2.28 -8.71 -10.64
N ASN A 150 2.32 -8.28 -9.37
CA ASN A 150 2.37 -6.87 -9.00
C ASN A 150 1.18 -6.05 -9.56
N CYS A 151 -0.04 -6.60 -9.58
CA CYS A 151 -1.20 -5.98 -10.25
C CYS A 151 -1.53 -4.57 -9.72
N MET A 152 -1.55 -4.40 -8.39
CA MET A 152 -1.74 -3.11 -7.70
C MET A 152 -0.49 -2.21 -7.73
N LYS A 153 0.66 -2.72 -8.20
CA LYS A 153 1.94 -2.01 -8.16
C LYS A 153 2.40 -1.58 -6.73
N PRO A 154 2.40 -2.47 -5.71
CA PRO A 154 3.02 -2.21 -4.40
C PRO A 154 4.33 -1.44 -4.44
N SER A 155 5.26 -1.79 -5.33
CA SER A 155 6.57 -1.15 -5.45
C SER A 155 6.54 0.34 -5.88
N LEU A 156 5.38 0.89 -6.23
CA LEU A 156 5.18 2.31 -6.53
C LEU A 156 4.53 3.11 -5.37
N ASN A 157 4.35 2.47 -4.21
CA ASN A 157 3.90 3.08 -2.97
C ASN A 157 5.08 3.28 -2.02
N ASP A 158 4.96 4.20 -1.05
CA ASP A 158 6.04 4.49 -0.11
C ASP A 158 6.49 3.20 0.60
N LEU A 159 5.55 2.32 0.94
CA LEU A 159 5.82 0.94 1.34
C LEU A 159 4.95 -0.04 0.55
N GLY A 160 5.58 -1.04 -0.06
CA GLY A 160 4.94 -2.09 -0.85
C GLY A 160 5.18 -3.47 -0.26
N ILE A 161 4.14 -4.29 -0.13
CA ILE A 161 4.24 -5.69 0.30
C ILE A 161 3.84 -6.57 -0.89
N VAL A 162 4.63 -7.59 -1.19
CA VAL A 162 4.38 -8.55 -2.26
C VAL A 162 4.48 -9.96 -1.70
N GLY A 163 3.40 -10.74 -1.78
CA GLY A 163 3.41 -12.16 -1.43
C GLY A 163 4.41 -12.94 -2.27
N GLN A 164 5.10 -13.88 -1.64
CA GLN A 164 6.15 -14.73 -2.19
C GLN A 164 5.82 -16.18 -1.87
N MET A 165 6.28 -17.08 -2.74
CA MET A 165 6.27 -18.52 -2.52
C MET A 165 7.66 -19.02 -2.88
N VAL A 166 8.52 -19.11 -1.86
CA VAL A 166 9.91 -19.53 -2.02
C VAL A 166 9.93 -21.04 -2.25
N PRO A 167 10.39 -21.52 -3.41
CA PRO A 167 10.39 -22.96 -3.70
C PRO A 167 11.42 -23.68 -2.84
N ASN A 168 11.01 -24.78 -2.21
CA ASN A 168 11.93 -25.67 -1.49
C ASN A 168 12.47 -26.69 -2.48
N TYR A 169 13.56 -26.32 -3.15
CA TYR A 169 14.22 -27.19 -4.11
C TYR A 169 15.18 -28.16 -3.42
N ASP A 170 14.93 -29.44 -3.62
CA ASP A 170 15.82 -30.53 -3.25
C ASP A 170 16.58 -31.03 -4.48
N SER A 171 17.87 -30.72 -4.54
CA SER A 171 18.74 -31.16 -5.64
C SER A 171 19.02 -32.66 -5.63
N GLU A 172 18.91 -33.34 -4.48
CA GLU A 172 19.15 -34.79 -4.39
C GLU A 172 18.03 -35.58 -5.06
N SER A 173 16.80 -35.05 -5.03
CA SER A 173 15.64 -35.61 -5.74
C SER A 173 15.61 -35.25 -7.23
N CYS A 174 16.59 -34.50 -7.74
CA CYS A 174 16.65 -34.12 -9.15
C CYS A 174 17.17 -35.27 -10.03
N ASN A 175 16.36 -35.72 -11.00
CA ASN A 175 16.73 -36.80 -11.92
C ASN A 175 17.38 -36.32 -13.24
N GLY A 176 17.79 -35.05 -13.36
CA GLY A 176 18.52 -34.57 -14.56
C GLY A 176 17.80 -34.77 -15.88
N CYS A 177 16.49 -34.49 -15.92
CA CYS A 177 15.66 -34.80 -17.08
C CYS A 177 16.10 -34.02 -18.32
N ARG A 178 16.21 -34.70 -19.47
CA ARG A 178 16.47 -34.06 -20.77
C ARG A 178 15.40 -33.03 -21.17
N VAL A 179 14.16 -33.25 -20.75
CA VAL A 179 13.04 -32.32 -20.91
C VAL A 179 12.47 -32.05 -19.53
N CYS A 180 12.89 -30.94 -18.92
CA CYS A 180 12.52 -30.60 -17.55
C CYS A 180 11.22 -29.78 -17.50
N SER A 181 10.19 -30.30 -16.83
CA SER A 181 8.90 -29.61 -16.64
C SER A 181 9.06 -28.32 -15.82
N VAL A 182 9.96 -28.31 -14.83
CA VAL A 182 10.23 -27.14 -13.99
C VAL A 182 10.82 -26.00 -14.83
N GLU A 183 11.86 -26.30 -15.63
CA GLU A 183 12.49 -25.34 -16.55
C GLU A 183 11.47 -24.72 -17.51
N ASN A 184 10.66 -25.57 -18.16
CA ASN A 184 9.65 -25.14 -19.12
C ASN A 184 8.51 -24.31 -18.50
N THR A 185 8.23 -24.49 -17.21
CA THR A 185 7.12 -23.78 -16.53
C THR A 185 7.54 -22.41 -16.00
N CYS A 186 8.83 -22.15 -15.80
CA CYS A 186 9.29 -20.93 -15.14
C CYS A 186 9.05 -19.68 -16.02
N PRO A 187 8.14 -18.78 -15.63
CA PRO A 187 7.75 -17.64 -16.48
C PRO A 187 8.82 -16.54 -16.54
N VAL A 188 9.80 -16.57 -15.63
CA VAL A 188 10.91 -15.62 -15.57
C VAL A 188 12.24 -16.25 -16.00
N HIS A 189 12.22 -17.49 -16.47
CA HIS A 189 13.41 -18.22 -16.94
C HIS A 189 14.55 -18.29 -15.91
N ALA A 190 14.20 -18.36 -14.61
CA ALA A 190 15.17 -18.48 -13.51
C ALA A 190 15.68 -19.92 -13.32
N THR A 191 15.05 -20.91 -13.94
CA THR A 191 15.36 -22.33 -13.73
C THR A 191 15.96 -22.92 -15.00
N LYS A 192 17.07 -23.64 -14.90
CA LYS A 192 17.76 -24.26 -16.04
C LYS A 192 18.44 -25.55 -15.64
N VAL A 193 18.37 -26.59 -16.48
CA VAL A 193 19.18 -27.79 -16.27
C VAL A 193 20.61 -27.55 -16.76
N ILE A 194 21.58 -27.66 -15.86
CA ILE A 194 23.01 -27.50 -16.12
C ILE A 194 23.71 -28.74 -15.56
N ASN A 195 24.55 -29.40 -16.37
CA ASN A 195 25.26 -30.62 -15.97
C ASN A 195 24.34 -31.70 -15.38
N ASP A 196 23.20 -31.94 -16.02
CA ASP A 196 22.17 -32.90 -15.59
C ASP A 196 21.56 -32.62 -14.19
N VAL A 197 21.63 -31.39 -13.71
CA VAL A 197 20.96 -30.96 -12.47
C VAL A 197 20.19 -29.66 -12.71
N LEU A 198 18.99 -29.54 -12.14
CA LEU A 198 18.26 -28.27 -12.18
C LEU A 198 18.96 -27.24 -11.29
N GLU A 199 19.24 -26.07 -11.84
CA GLU A 199 19.68 -24.90 -11.08
C GLU A 199 18.59 -23.84 -11.08
N ILE A 200 18.45 -23.13 -9.96
CA ILE A 200 17.55 -21.99 -9.80
C ILE A 200 18.42 -20.75 -9.54
N ASP A 201 18.46 -19.85 -10.51
CA ASP A 201 19.10 -18.54 -10.38
C ASP A 201 18.28 -17.66 -9.41
N LYS A 202 18.88 -17.37 -8.25
CA LYS A 202 18.24 -16.60 -7.18
C LYS A 202 18.13 -15.11 -7.50
N GLU A 203 18.93 -14.58 -8.41
CA GLU A 203 18.87 -13.17 -8.84
C GLU A 203 17.70 -12.95 -9.82
N ILE A 204 17.38 -13.96 -10.64
CA ILE A 204 16.27 -13.90 -11.60
C ILE A 204 14.96 -14.37 -10.95
N CYS A 205 15.02 -15.34 -10.04
CA CYS A 205 13.83 -15.89 -9.41
C CYS A 205 13.08 -14.83 -8.60
N ASN A 206 11.80 -14.64 -8.92
CA ASN A 206 10.92 -13.71 -8.19
C ASN A 206 10.00 -14.41 -7.17
N ASN A 207 10.26 -15.69 -6.85
CA ASN A 207 9.48 -16.53 -5.95
C ASN A 207 7.97 -16.55 -6.27
N CYS A 208 7.61 -16.64 -7.56
CA CYS A 208 6.22 -16.77 -7.99
C CYS A 208 5.59 -18.14 -7.69
N GLY A 209 6.39 -19.12 -7.25
CA GLY A 209 5.94 -20.46 -6.87
C GLY A 209 5.49 -21.37 -8.01
N ARG A 210 5.60 -20.94 -9.28
CA ARG A 210 5.09 -21.70 -10.44
C ARG A 210 5.75 -23.05 -10.67
N CYS A 211 6.97 -23.22 -10.18
CA CYS A 211 7.72 -24.46 -10.28
C CYS A 211 7.30 -25.52 -9.25
N ILE A 212 6.57 -25.15 -8.21
CA ILE A 212 6.21 -26.08 -7.12
C ILE A 212 5.19 -27.09 -7.62
N GLY A 213 5.45 -28.36 -7.33
CA GLY A 213 4.59 -29.49 -7.72
C GLY A 213 4.62 -29.83 -9.22
N THR A 214 5.50 -29.20 -10.02
CA THR A 214 5.59 -29.49 -11.46
C THR A 214 6.64 -30.53 -11.81
N CYS A 215 7.58 -30.81 -10.89
CA CYS A 215 8.58 -31.85 -11.06
C CYS A 215 7.95 -33.24 -10.93
N HIS A 216 8.14 -34.11 -11.93
CA HIS A 216 7.64 -35.49 -11.89
C HIS A 216 8.36 -36.39 -10.86
N PHE A 217 9.50 -35.94 -10.35
CA PHE A 217 10.31 -36.62 -9.35
C PHE A 217 10.27 -35.91 -7.99
N ASP A 218 9.30 -35.01 -7.80
CA ASP A 218 9.07 -34.30 -6.54
C ASP A 218 10.28 -33.49 -6.01
N ALA A 219 11.16 -33.02 -6.89
CA ALA A 219 12.32 -32.20 -6.51
C ALA A 219 11.93 -30.81 -5.95
N ILE A 220 10.68 -30.35 -6.16
CA ILE A 220 10.14 -29.11 -5.56
C ILE A 220 8.71 -29.40 -5.10
N PRO A 221 8.51 -30.18 -4.01
CA PRO A 221 7.20 -30.68 -3.63
C PRO A 221 6.37 -29.60 -2.92
N ASN A 222 7.03 -28.62 -2.32
CA ASN A 222 6.39 -27.55 -1.56
C ASN A 222 7.22 -26.25 -1.63
N GLY A 223 6.73 -25.22 -0.95
CA GLY A 223 7.44 -23.95 -0.78
C GLY A 223 6.98 -23.24 0.47
N GLN A 224 7.70 -22.19 0.83
CA GLN A 224 7.41 -21.35 1.99
C GLN A 224 6.73 -20.06 1.53
N VAL A 225 5.56 -19.77 2.10
CA VAL A 225 4.90 -18.47 1.95
C VAL A 225 5.74 -17.41 2.65
N GLY A 226 5.91 -16.27 1.98
CA GLY A 226 6.60 -15.12 2.56
C GLY A 226 6.16 -13.81 1.98
N TYR A 227 6.82 -12.74 2.41
CA TYR A 227 6.50 -11.37 2.06
C TYR A 227 7.80 -10.66 1.64
N LYS A 228 7.81 -10.09 0.44
CA LYS A 228 8.86 -9.16 -0.01
C LYS A 228 8.38 -7.74 0.24
N ILE A 229 9.16 -6.96 0.98
CA ILE A 229 8.85 -5.56 1.28
C ILE A 229 9.73 -4.66 0.41
N TYR A 230 9.10 -3.65 -0.18
CA TYR A 230 9.72 -2.60 -0.97
C TYR A 230 9.49 -1.25 -0.28
N ILE A 231 10.51 -0.40 -0.20
CA ILE A 231 10.40 0.94 0.40
C ILE A 231 10.82 2.04 -0.57
N GLY A 232 10.26 3.23 -0.40
CA GLY A 232 10.59 4.40 -1.21
C GLY A 232 9.92 4.47 -2.57
N GLY A 233 8.89 3.66 -2.84
CA GLY A 233 8.13 3.75 -4.09
C GLY A 233 7.34 5.06 -4.19
N ARG A 234 7.31 5.66 -5.38
CA ARG A 234 6.61 6.92 -5.62
C ARG A 234 6.07 6.98 -7.04
N TRP A 235 4.76 7.21 -7.15
CA TRP A 235 4.10 7.60 -8.41
C TRP A 235 3.56 9.04 -8.32
N GLY A 236 3.77 9.85 -9.38
CA GLY A 236 3.35 11.25 -9.44
C GLY A 236 4.27 12.11 -10.32
N LYS A 237 4.45 13.39 -9.95
CA LYS A 237 5.31 14.37 -10.67
C LYS A 237 6.74 13.86 -10.87
N LEU A 238 7.27 13.14 -9.89
CA LEU A 238 8.53 12.42 -9.95
C LEU A 238 8.26 10.96 -9.62
N VAL A 239 8.77 10.05 -10.44
CA VAL A 239 8.64 8.61 -10.25
C VAL A 239 9.85 8.09 -9.50
N ASN A 240 9.63 7.19 -8.55
CA ASN A 240 10.68 6.39 -7.93
C ASN A 240 10.20 4.94 -7.79
N HIS A 241 11.03 3.98 -8.16
CA HIS A 241 10.74 2.57 -7.93
C HIS A 241 11.18 2.22 -6.52
N GLY A 242 10.31 1.54 -5.77
CA GLY A 242 10.64 1.08 -4.43
C GLY A 242 11.77 0.05 -4.48
N ILE A 243 12.68 0.13 -3.53
CA ILE A 243 13.84 -0.74 -3.41
C ILE A 243 13.46 -1.91 -2.49
N PRO A 244 13.65 -3.17 -2.91
CA PRO A 244 13.35 -4.32 -2.07
C PRO A 244 14.31 -4.41 -0.88
N LEU A 245 13.79 -4.72 0.31
CA LEU A 245 14.63 -5.16 1.42
C LEU A 245 15.27 -6.52 1.10
N ASN A 246 16.47 -6.76 1.59
CA ASN A 246 17.28 -7.95 1.30
C ASN A 246 16.69 -9.26 1.87
N LYS A 247 15.72 -9.17 2.77
CA LYS A 247 15.07 -10.31 3.45
C LYS A 247 13.71 -10.66 2.84
N ILE A 248 13.36 -11.96 2.88
CA ILE A 248 11.98 -12.44 2.75
C ILE A 248 11.43 -12.62 4.17
N PHE A 249 10.34 -11.93 4.49
CA PHE A 249 9.68 -12.04 5.78
C PHE A 249 8.74 -13.22 5.78
N THR A 250 8.57 -13.87 6.92
CA THR A 250 7.85 -15.16 7.00
C THR A 250 6.62 -15.12 7.90
N SER A 251 6.44 -14.03 8.65
CA SER A 251 5.24 -13.81 9.47
C SER A 251 4.63 -12.43 9.20
N GLU A 252 3.32 -12.30 9.45
CA GLU A 252 2.65 -11.00 9.39
C GLU A 252 3.16 -10.06 10.48
N GLU A 253 3.55 -10.58 11.65
CA GLU A 253 4.12 -9.78 12.73
C GLU A 253 5.38 -9.03 12.28
N GLU A 254 6.33 -9.73 11.63
CA GLU A 254 7.51 -9.10 11.05
C GLU A 254 7.13 -8.01 10.03
N VAL A 255 6.11 -8.26 9.19
CA VAL A 255 5.63 -7.28 8.21
C VAL A 255 5.07 -6.04 8.92
N MET A 256 4.27 -6.23 9.97
CA MET A 256 3.69 -5.13 10.76
C MET A 256 4.79 -4.31 11.45
N ASP A 257 5.82 -4.96 11.98
CA ASP A 257 6.97 -4.28 12.59
C ASP A 257 7.74 -3.44 11.57
N ILE A 258 8.00 -3.97 10.37
CA ILE A 258 8.67 -3.20 9.32
C ILE A 258 7.85 -1.99 8.89
N ILE A 259 6.51 -2.12 8.79
CA ILE A 259 5.66 -0.96 8.48
C ILE A 259 5.81 0.11 9.56
N GLU A 260 5.73 -0.29 10.82
CA GLU A 260 5.81 0.61 11.96
C GLU A 260 7.17 1.30 12.03
N LYS A 261 8.27 0.54 11.94
CA LYS A 261 9.64 1.05 11.85
C LYS A 261 9.80 2.03 10.70
N THR A 262 9.23 1.73 9.52
CA THR A 262 9.30 2.64 8.36
C THR A 262 8.57 3.96 8.62
N ILE A 263 7.41 3.91 9.28
CA ILE A 263 6.65 5.12 9.65
C ILE A 263 7.42 5.95 10.69
N LEU A 264 7.99 5.30 11.70
CA LEU A 264 8.78 5.95 12.76
C LEU A 264 10.04 6.60 12.20
N LEU A 265 10.81 5.88 11.38
CA LEU A 265 11.99 6.41 10.69
C LEU A 265 11.62 7.62 9.81
N PHE A 266 10.53 7.52 9.04
CA PHE A 266 10.10 8.63 8.19
C PHE A 266 9.68 9.85 9.00
N ARG A 267 9.02 9.64 10.15
CA ARG A 267 8.64 10.71 11.07
C ARG A 267 9.85 11.36 11.75
N GLU A 268 10.83 10.57 12.16
CA GLU A 268 11.99 11.06 12.91
C GLU A 268 13.00 11.76 11.98
N GLN A 269 13.31 11.15 10.84
CA GLN A 269 14.46 11.52 10.03
C GLN A 269 14.08 12.19 8.71
N GLY A 270 12.80 12.18 8.32
CA GLY A 270 12.31 12.87 7.14
C GLY A 270 12.21 14.37 7.35
N GLU A 271 12.52 15.16 6.33
CA GLU A 271 12.34 16.62 6.38
C GLU A 271 10.94 17.02 5.89
N THR A 272 10.32 18.02 6.52
CA THR A 272 8.95 18.45 6.17
C THR A 272 8.82 18.75 4.67
N GLY A 273 7.93 18.03 3.98
CA GLY A 273 7.74 18.13 2.53
C GLY A 273 8.40 17.01 1.74
N GLU A 274 9.38 16.29 2.30
CA GLU A 274 9.99 15.12 1.67
C GLU A 274 9.01 13.96 1.55
N ARG A 275 9.09 13.22 0.45
CA ARG A 275 8.58 11.86 0.35
C ARG A 275 9.60 10.89 0.93
N LEU A 276 9.13 9.73 1.40
CA LEU A 276 10.01 8.67 1.90
C LEU A 276 11.16 8.36 0.94
N SER A 277 10.89 8.35 -0.38
CA SER A 277 11.93 8.13 -1.39
C SER A 277 13.10 9.13 -1.30
N GLN A 278 12.80 10.40 -1.02
CA GLN A 278 13.80 11.46 -0.89
C GLN A 278 14.55 11.36 0.43
N THR A 279 13.84 11.02 1.51
CA THR A 279 14.47 10.73 2.80
C THR A 279 15.47 9.59 2.64
N ILE A 280 15.08 8.46 2.02
CA ILE A 280 15.98 7.32 1.75
C ILE A 280 17.17 7.73 0.90
N GLU A 281 16.95 8.49 -0.19
CA GLU A 281 18.03 8.98 -1.05
C GLU A 281 19.05 9.83 -0.29
N ARG A 282 18.59 10.67 0.64
CA ARG A 282 19.43 11.55 1.46
C ARG A 282 20.23 10.82 2.53
N ILE A 283 19.61 9.86 3.24
CA ILE A 283 20.26 9.17 4.37
C ILE A 283 20.95 7.84 4.00
N GLY A 284 20.77 7.38 2.76
CA GLY A 284 21.34 6.14 2.22
C GLY A 284 20.44 4.92 2.47
N PHE A 285 20.22 4.11 1.44
CA PHE A 285 19.35 2.93 1.53
C PHE A 285 19.89 1.88 2.49
N GLU A 286 21.19 1.63 2.49
CA GLU A 286 21.85 0.64 3.34
C GLU A 286 21.69 0.99 4.83
N ASN A 287 21.77 2.29 5.15
CA ASN A 287 21.54 2.80 6.50
C ASN A 287 20.06 2.64 6.91
N VAL A 288 19.12 2.95 6.01
CA VAL A 288 17.69 2.72 6.26
C VAL A 288 17.39 1.25 6.49
N GLU A 289 17.89 0.37 5.62
CA GLU A 289 17.69 -1.07 5.72
C GLU A 289 18.22 -1.60 7.06
N ALA A 290 19.42 -1.18 7.47
CA ALA A 290 20.00 -1.57 8.76
C ALA A 290 19.10 -1.18 9.94
N GLN A 291 18.56 0.04 9.95
CA GLN A 291 17.66 0.52 11.01
C GLN A 291 16.30 -0.20 11.00
N LEU A 292 15.76 -0.54 9.84
CA LEU A 292 14.49 -1.28 9.73
C LEU A 292 14.65 -2.74 10.19
N LEU A 293 15.81 -3.34 9.97
CA LEU A 293 16.11 -4.71 10.41
C LEU A 293 16.53 -4.79 11.89
N SER A 294 16.90 -3.66 12.52
CA SER A 294 17.14 -3.56 13.96
C SER A 294 15.84 -3.27 14.73
N ASN A 295 15.88 -3.32 16.07
CA ASN A 295 14.72 -2.98 16.93
C ASN A 295 14.74 -1.56 17.48
N GLU A 296 15.79 -0.77 17.21
CA GLU A 296 16.03 0.53 17.84
C GLU A 296 14.86 1.53 17.65
N LEU A 297 14.23 1.52 16.48
CA LEU A 297 13.07 2.37 16.19
C LEU A 297 11.84 2.00 17.03
N LEU A 298 11.61 0.70 17.27
CA LEU A 298 10.50 0.26 18.12
C LEU A 298 10.78 0.53 19.59
N ASP A 299 12.02 0.37 20.03
CA ASP A 299 12.43 0.66 21.41
C ASP A 299 12.22 2.15 21.75
N ARG A 300 12.38 3.03 20.76
CA ARG A 300 12.16 4.48 20.87
C ARG A 300 10.82 4.96 20.32
N LYS A 301 9.87 4.04 20.10
CA LYS A 301 8.56 4.35 19.51
C LYS A 301 7.84 5.51 20.20
N GLU A 302 7.68 5.45 21.53
CA GLU A 302 6.92 6.46 22.27
C GLU A 302 7.60 7.84 22.25
N GLU A 303 8.93 7.85 22.25
CA GLU A 303 9.75 9.06 22.10
C GLU A 303 9.49 9.72 20.72
N ILE A 304 9.55 8.93 19.65
CA ILE A 304 9.34 9.41 18.26
C ILE A 304 7.89 9.88 18.05
N LEU A 305 6.90 9.16 18.61
CA LEU A 305 5.50 9.51 18.45
C LEU A 305 5.15 10.80 19.21
N SER A 306 5.66 10.98 20.43
CA SER A 306 5.39 12.16 21.26
C SER A 306 6.19 13.42 20.88
N SER A 307 7.24 13.30 20.08
CA SER A 307 8.06 14.43 19.64
C SER A 307 7.29 15.48 18.83
N GLU A 308 7.59 16.77 19.04
CA GLU A 308 6.96 17.91 18.35
C GLU A 308 7.47 18.12 16.90
N LEU A 309 7.39 17.07 16.07
CA LEU A 309 7.82 17.08 14.67
C LEU A 309 6.66 17.36 13.70
N HIS A 310 6.97 18.02 12.58
CA HIS A 310 6.05 18.30 11.46
C HIS A 310 4.77 19.05 11.84
N LEU A 311 4.88 20.04 12.74
CA LEU A 311 3.73 20.82 13.23
C LEU A 311 2.93 21.48 12.08
N ALA A 312 3.61 21.91 11.02
CA ALA A 312 3.03 22.31 9.74
C ALA A 312 3.25 21.21 8.69
N GLY A 313 2.17 20.62 8.16
CA GLY A 313 2.28 19.55 7.16
C GLY A 313 2.84 20.03 5.83
N GLY A 314 3.83 19.32 5.28
CA GLY A 314 4.52 19.69 4.04
C GLY A 314 3.82 19.30 2.72
N ALA A 315 2.66 18.64 2.77
CA ALA A 315 2.01 18.14 1.55
C ALA A 315 1.30 19.24 0.76
N THR A 316 1.99 19.79 -0.23
CA THR A 316 1.42 20.60 -1.31
C THR A 316 1.07 19.70 -2.51
N CYS A 317 -0.04 19.99 -3.21
CA CYS A 317 -0.46 19.20 -4.37
C CYS A 317 0.29 19.64 -5.63
#